data_AF-A0A9Q0Y9J3-F1
#
_entry.id   AF-A0A9Q0Y9J3-F1
#
_cell.length_a   1.000
_cell.length_b   1.000
_cell.length_c   1.000
_cell.angle_alpha   90.00
_cell.angle_beta   90.00
_cell.angle_gamma   90.00
#
_symmetry.space_group_name_H-M   'P 1'
#
loop_
_entity.id
_entity.type
_entity.pdbx_description
1 polymer ?
#
loop_
_entity_poly.entity_id
_entity_poly.type
_entity_poly.pdbx_seq_one_letter_code
_entity_poly.pdbx_strand_id
1 'polypeptide(L)'
;MKFQCCQCIFSTQNFLKLLKHYRYLHNGPGSTITCNIEGCYRTFNSVRTFQRHINKKHSEFWAQYGIQREIDEYEIDIPGLGDDAMEDENVADFGDGVEHGAGEVDPAKHVAAFLIGIRERFKIPHEACNFVASEVRDIIELSTSHLTARVISALQIANVDPAAVNLDDVVNDHSWQNSFDYYSDARHLNAFIAEKFDFVEPVEYVLGRGVNGKDRCMQYVSIIDTLKALLRKDEVFAEVLNGHCSQDGLILDFCDGLHCKSNASLSEHQSLQIQLYSDDFCVANPLGNKVKKLKFSAY
;
A
#
# COMPACT_ATOMS: atom_id res chain seq x y z
N MET A 1 -24.23 -15.61 -4.48
CA MET A 1 -23.33 -16.75 -4.18
C MET A 1 -22.64 -16.46 -2.84
N LYS A 2 -22.42 -17.47 -1.99
CA LYS A 2 -21.72 -17.30 -0.70
C LYS A 2 -20.35 -17.96 -0.79
N PHE A 3 -19.29 -17.19 -0.56
CA PHE A 3 -17.91 -17.66 -0.54
C PHE A 3 -17.52 -18.01 0.89
N GLN A 4 -16.85 -19.15 1.08
CA GLN A 4 -16.47 -19.67 2.39
C GLN A 4 -14.95 -19.83 2.47
N CYS A 5 -14.40 -19.54 3.64
CA CYS A 5 -13.01 -19.89 3.94
C CYS A 5 -12.88 -21.41 4.06
N CYS A 6 -11.80 -21.98 3.53
CA CYS A 6 -11.49 -23.41 3.66
C CYS A 6 -10.82 -23.77 4.99
N GLN A 7 -10.42 -22.78 5.79
CA GLN A 7 -9.66 -22.96 7.04
C GLN A 7 -10.41 -22.51 8.31
N CYS A 8 -11.49 -21.73 8.19
CA CYS A 8 -12.28 -21.28 9.34
C CYS A 8 -13.76 -21.06 8.97
N ILE A 9 -14.57 -20.68 9.96
CA ILE A 9 -16.02 -20.44 9.79
C ILE A 9 -16.39 -19.19 8.98
N PHE A 10 -15.40 -18.41 8.55
CA PHE A 10 -15.64 -17.15 7.83
C PHE A 10 -16.35 -17.38 6.49
N SER A 11 -17.31 -16.51 6.18
CA SER A 11 -18.01 -16.54 4.90
C SER A 11 -18.52 -15.15 4.50
N THR A 12 -18.54 -14.88 3.20
CA THR A 12 -18.83 -13.55 2.63
C THR A 12 -19.56 -13.70 1.30
N GLN A 13 -20.30 -12.67 0.89
CA GLN A 13 -20.90 -12.60 -0.45
C GLN A 13 -19.98 -11.93 -1.49
N ASN A 14 -18.87 -11.32 -1.03
CA ASN A 14 -17.90 -10.64 -1.87
C ASN A 14 -16.59 -11.44 -1.90
N PHE A 15 -16.12 -11.78 -3.10
CA PHE A 15 -14.94 -12.60 -3.31
C PHE A 15 -13.64 -11.89 -2.89
N LEU A 16 -13.52 -10.59 -3.15
CA LEU A 16 -12.38 -9.79 -2.70
C LEU A 16 -12.27 -9.74 -1.18
N LYS A 17 -13.39 -9.72 -0.45
CA LYS A 17 -13.37 -9.86 1.02
C LYS A 17 -12.83 -11.22 1.46
N LEU A 18 -13.08 -12.29 0.70
CA LEU A 18 -12.49 -13.60 0.98
C LEU A 18 -10.98 -13.59 0.72
N LEU A 19 -10.51 -12.94 -0.36
CA LEU A 19 -9.06 -12.78 -0.61
C LEU A 19 -8.37 -11.96 0.48
N LYS A 20 -8.96 -10.83 0.88
CA LYS A 20 -8.49 -10.01 2.01
C LYS A 20 -8.43 -10.86 3.29
N HIS A 21 -9.48 -11.62 3.57
CA HIS A 21 -9.51 -12.55 4.71
C HIS A 21 -8.36 -13.57 4.67
N TYR A 22 -8.14 -14.25 3.54
CA TYR A 22 -7.00 -15.16 3.41
C TYR A 22 -5.66 -14.45 3.62
N ARG A 23 -5.53 -13.21 3.11
CA ARG A 23 -4.30 -12.41 3.21
C ARG A 23 -3.98 -12.08 4.67
N TYR A 24 -5.00 -11.79 5.48
CA TYR A 24 -4.80 -11.36 6.86
C TYR A 24 -4.78 -12.50 7.88
N LEU A 25 -5.52 -13.59 7.65
CA LEU A 25 -5.69 -14.66 8.65
C LEU A 25 -5.02 -15.99 8.28
N HIS A 26 -4.69 -16.20 7.01
CA HIS A 26 -4.27 -17.52 6.49
C HIS A 26 -3.11 -17.41 5.50
N ASN A 27 -2.29 -16.38 5.61
CA ASN A 27 -1.10 -16.19 4.80
C ASN A 27 0.12 -16.36 5.71
N GLY A 28 0.58 -17.60 5.93
CA GLY A 28 1.72 -17.91 6.78
C GLY A 28 2.34 -19.29 6.52
N PRO A 29 3.45 -19.65 7.20
CA PRO A 29 4.14 -20.91 6.97
C PRO A 29 3.23 -22.11 7.30
N GLY A 30 2.93 -22.94 6.29
CA GLY A 30 2.07 -24.13 6.42
C GLY A 30 0.58 -23.91 6.16
N SER A 31 0.12 -22.68 5.91
CA SER A 31 -1.27 -22.43 5.53
C SER A 31 -1.50 -22.80 4.06
N THR A 32 -2.51 -23.64 3.79
CA THR A 32 -2.87 -24.08 2.43
C THR A 32 -4.27 -23.61 2.04
N ILE A 33 -4.38 -22.82 0.98
CA ILE A 33 -5.65 -22.34 0.43
C ILE A 33 -6.08 -23.30 -0.67
N THR A 34 -7.24 -23.92 -0.53
CA THR A 34 -7.81 -24.81 -1.53
C THR A 34 -8.81 -24.06 -2.40
N CYS A 35 -8.60 -24.05 -3.71
CA CYS A 35 -9.62 -23.58 -4.64
C CYS A 35 -10.85 -24.49 -4.55
N ASN A 36 -12.05 -23.93 -4.63
CA ASN A 36 -13.31 -24.67 -4.65
C ASN A 36 -14.29 -24.08 -5.68
N ILE A 37 -13.75 -23.51 -6.76
CA ILE A 37 -14.51 -22.90 -7.85
C ILE A 37 -14.68 -23.97 -8.94
N GLU A 38 -15.93 -24.25 -9.33
CA GLU A 38 -16.26 -25.16 -10.45
C GLU A 38 -15.65 -26.57 -10.33
N GLY A 39 -15.51 -27.08 -9.10
CA GLY A 39 -14.89 -28.40 -8.85
C GLY A 39 -13.37 -28.42 -9.04
N CYS A 40 -12.71 -27.25 -9.05
CA CYS A 40 -11.27 -27.16 -8.86
C CYS A 40 -10.91 -27.49 -7.40
N TYR A 41 -9.82 -28.24 -7.18
CA TYR A 41 -9.32 -28.63 -5.85
C TYR A 41 -7.83 -28.33 -5.68
N ARG A 42 -7.29 -27.40 -6.48
CA ARG A 42 -5.86 -27.04 -6.39
C ARG A 42 -5.58 -26.30 -5.09
N THR A 43 -4.44 -26.63 -4.48
CA THR A 43 -3.97 -26.01 -3.24
C THR A 43 -2.84 -25.01 -3.51
N PHE A 44 -2.79 -23.97 -2.69
CA PHE A 44 -1.85 -22.86 -2.82
C PHE A 44 -1.30 -22.47 -1.46
N ASN A 45 -0.01 -22.15 -1.39
CA ASN A 45 0.66 -21.77 -0.16
C ASN A 45 0.68 -20.24 0.07
N SER A 46 0.09 -19.46 -0.84
CA SER A 46 -0.01 -18.00 -0.72
C SER A 46 -1.26 -17.48 -1.39
N VAL A 47 -1.77 -16.32 -0.95
CA VAL A 47 -2.92 -15.66 -1.57
C VAL A 47 -2.61 -15.20 -2.99
N ARG A 48 -1.38 -14.74 -3.26
CA ARG A 48 -0.95 -14.26 -4.58
C ARG A 48 -0.97 -15.37 -5.62
N THR A 49 -0.47 -16.56 -5.28
CA THR A 49 -0.50 -17.73 -6.19
C THR A 49 -1.92 -18.24 -6.41
N PHE A 50 -2.77 -18.21 -5.38
CA PHE A 50 -4.20 -18.51 -5.50
C PHE A 50 -4.92 -17.52 -6.41
N GLN A 51 -4.76 -16.21 -6.20
CA GLN A 51 -5.36 -15.15 -7.01
C GLN A 51 -4.94 -15.26 -8.48
N ARG A 52 -3.64 -15.47 -8.75
CA ARG A 52 -3.12 -15.69 -10.09
C ARG A 52 -3.72 -16.93 -10.75
N HIS A 53 -3.93 -18.01 -9.99
CA HIS A 53 -4.60 -19.20 -10.50
C HIS A 53 -6.04 -18.90 -10.91
N ILE A 54 -6.80 -18.18 -10.07
CA ILE A 54 -8.20 -17.84 -10.35
C ILE A 54 -8.29 -16.97 -11.59
N ASN A 55 -7.48 -15.92 -11.68
CA ASN A 55 -7.44 -15.05 -12.85
C ASN A 55 -7.18 -15.84 -14.15
N LYS A 56 -6.25 -16.81 -14.12
CA LYS A 56 -5.85 -17.58 -15.32
C LYS A 56 -6.74 -18.79 -15.65
N LYS A 57 -7.33 -19.45 -14.65
CA LYS A 57 -8.05 -20.73 -14.83
C LYS A 57 -9.55 -20.64 -14.56
N HIS A 58 -9.98 -19.55 -13.94
CA HIS A 58 -11.37 -19.22 -13.68
C HIS A 58 -11.60 -17.75 -14.11
N SER A 59 -11.24 -17.44 -15.36
CA SER A 59 -11.28 -16.06 -15.88
C SER A 59 -12.71 -15.50 -15.94
N GLU A 60 -13.71 -16.32 -16.27
CA GLU A 60 -15.13 -15.92 -16.25
C GLU A 60 -15.59 -15.58 -14.83
N PHE A 61 -15.23 -16.42 -13.86
CA PHE A 61 -15.46 -16.15 -12.44
C PHE A 61 -14.74 -14.87 -11.98
N TRP A 62 -13.49 -14.67 -12.39
CA TRP A 62 -12.72 -13.48 -12.05
C TRP A 62 -13.31 -12.21 -12.67
N ALA A 63 -13.79 -12.27 -13.91
CA ALA A 63 -14.47 -11.15 -14.56
C ALA A 63 -15.77 -10.79 -13.82
N GLN A 64 -16.49 -11.79 -13.31
CA GLN A 64 -17.76 -11.59 -12.60
C GLN A 64 -17.59 -11.10 -11.15
N TYR A 65 -16.57 -11.58 -10.43
CA TYR A 65 -16.43 -11.39 -8.98
C TYR A 65 -15.11 -10.78 -8.51
N GLY A 66 -14.07 -10.80 -9.36
CA GLY A 66 -12.74 -10.25 -9.08
C GLY A 66 -12.61 -8.76 -9.42
N ILE A 67 -13.54 -8.20 -10.19
CA ILE A 67 -13.61 -6.79 -10.54
C ILE A 67 -14.94 -6.23 -10.01
N GLN A 68 -14.96 -5.84 -8.75
CA GLN A 68 -15.90 -4.80 -8.33
C GLN A 68 -15.12 -3.50 -8.43
N ARG A 69 -15.54 -2.62 -9.35
CA ARG A 69 -15.09 -1.23 -9.47
C ARG A 69 -15.04 -0.61 -8.07
N GLU A 70 -13.86 -0.54 -7.46
CA GLU A 70 -13.58 0.41 -6.39
C GLU A 70 -13.27 1.73 -7.09
N ILE A 71 -14.33 2.42 -7.53
CA ILE A 71 -14.29 3.84 -7.82
C ILE A 71 -15.67 4.41 -7.42
N ASP A 72 -15.79 4.92 -6.19
CA ASP A 72 -16.60 6.12 -5.98
C ASP A 72 -15.74 7.27 -6.50
N GLU A 73 -15.82 7.46 -7.82
CA GLU A 73 -15.34 8.61 -8.57
C GLU A 73 -16.15 9.79 -8.03
N TYR A 74 -15.51 10.66 -7.27
CA TYR A 74 -15.87 12.06 -7.34
C TYR A 74 -15.26 12.57 -8.64
N GLU A 75 -16.04 12.52 -9.73
CA GLU A 75 -15.78 13.32 -10.93
C GLU A 75 -15.82 14.80 -10.49
N ILE A 76 -14.67 15.35 -10.15
CA ILE A 76 -14.47 16.79 -10.23
C ILE A 76 -14.08 17.05 -11.68
N ASP A 77 -15.06 17.52 -12.45
CA ASP A 77 -14.91 18.03 -13.81
C ASP A 77 -13.91 19.20 -13.78
N ILE A 78 -12.63 18.92 -14.03
CA ILE A 78 -11.59 19.93 -14.28
C ILE A 78 -11.45 20.04 -15.80
N PRO A 79 -11.98 21.10 -16.43
CA PRO A 79 -11.94 21.20 -17.88
C PRO A 79 -10.53 21.52 -18.36
N GLY A 80 -9.96 20.61 -19.16
CA GLY A 80 -8.90 20.94 -20.11
C GLY A 80 -7.58 20.20 -19.93
N LEU A 81 -7.56 18.89 -20.16
CA LEU A 81 -6.37 18.19 -20.65
C LEU A 81 -6.80 17.19 -21.73
N GLY A 82 -6.13 17.28 -22.87
CA GLY A 82 -6.45 16.55 -24.09
C GLY A 82 -6.09 15.07 -24.01
N ASP A 83 -6.78 14.35 -24.87
CA ASP A 83 -6.68 12.93 -25.23
C ASP A 83 -5.24 12.56 -25.59
N ASP A 84 -4.52 11.90 -24.67
CA ASP A 84 -3.31 11.13 -24.96
C ASP A 84 -3.28 9.89 -24.05
N ALA A 85 -3.45 8.74 -24.71
CA ALA A 85 -3.11 7.36 -24.36
C ALA A 85 -3.15 6.91 -22.88
N MET A 86 -4.04 5.95 -22.62
CA MET A 86 -4.04 5.08 -21.44
C MET A 86 -2.66 4.49 -21.18
N GLU A 87 -1.95 5.04 -20.20
CA GLU A 87 -0.92 4.29 -19.48
C GLU A 87 -1.62 3.53 -18.35
N ASP A 88 -1.43 2.22 -18.40
CA ASP A 88 -1.79 1.27 -17.36
C ASP A 88 -1.08 1.71 -16.07
N GLU A 89 -1.78 2.48 -15.23
CA GLU A 89 -1.32 2.74 -13.87
C GLU A 89 -1.25 1.38 -13.19
N ASN A 90 -0.03 0.83 -13.17
CA ASN A 90 0.38 -0.12 -12.16
C ASN A 90 -0.02 0.49 -10.83
N VAL A 91 -1.18 0.08 -10.31
CA VAL A 91 -1.56 0.31 -8.92
C VAL A 91 -0.46 -0.38 -8.13
N ALA A 92 0.54 0.41 -7.74
CA ALA A 92 1.56 -0.02 -6.81
C ALA A 92 0.79 -0.45 -5.56
N ASP A 93 0.57 -1.75 -5.41
CA ASP A 93 0.02 -2.36 -4.21
C ASP A 93 1.05 -2.05 -3.12
N PHE A 94 0.83 -0.94 -2.40
CA PHE A 94 1.68 -0.55 -1.30
C PHE A 94 1.69 -1.72 -0.28
N GLY A 95 2.80 -2.46 -0.27
CA GLY A 95 3.24 -3.28 0.85
C GLY A 95 2.92 -4.78 0.79
N ASP A 96 3.57 -5.52 -0.10
CA ASP A 96 3.85 -6.97 0.08
C ASP A 96 5.18 -7.20 0.83
N GLY A 97 5.65 -6.21 1.61
CA GLY A 97 6.87 -6.30 2.43
C GLY A 97 6.64 -6.86 3.83
N VAL A 98 5.50 -7.51 4.05
CA VAL A 98 5.05 -7.86 5.38
C VAL A 98 4.86 -9.36 5.47
N GLU A 99 5.88 -10.02 6.01
CA GLU A 99 5.76 -11.39 6.49
C GLU A 99 4.58 -11.45 7.47
N HIS A 100 3.53 -12.15 7.07
CA HIS A 100 2.46 -12.55 7.96
C HIS A 100 2.83 -13.96 8.42
N GLY A 101 3.22 -14.08 9.68
CA GLY A 101 3.23 -15.37 10.34
C GLY A 101 1.78 -15.83 10.53
N ALA A 102 1.54 -17.14 10.52
CA ALA A 102 0.27 -17.70 10.97
C ALA A 102 0.09 -17.32 12.45
N GLY A 103 -0.67 -16.26 12.72
CA GLY A 103 -0.79 -15.65 14.04
C GLY A 103 -1.88 -14.61 14.08
N GLU A 104 -2.38 -14.38 15.30
CA GLU A 104 -3.37 -13.39 15.73
C GLU A 104 -3.27 -12.05 14.96
N VAL A 105 -4.43 -11.47 14.61
CA VAL A 105 -4.46 -10.18 13.88
C VAL A 105 -3.86 -9.11 14.78
N ASP A 106 -2.71 -8.56 14.38
CA ASP A 106 -2.08 -7.43 15.08
C ASP A 106 -2.78 -6.12 14.72
N PRO A 107 -3.61 -5.52 15.60
CA PRO A 107 -4.37 -4.31 15.29
C PRO A 107 -3.46 -3.11 15.06
N ALA A 108 -2.34 -3.03 15.77
CA ALA A 108 -1.40 -1.92 15.70
C ALA A 108 -0.86 -1.78 14.28
N LYS A 109 -0.42 -2.90 13.72
CA LYS A 109 0.11 -2.98 12.36
C LYS A 109 -0.93 -2.64 11.29
N HIS A 110 -2.17 -3.12 11.45
CA HIS A 110 -3.24 -2.85 10.48
C HIS A 110 -3.70 -1.40 10.50
N VAL A 111 -3.86 -0.84 11.70
CA VAL A 111 -4.25 0.57 11.88
C VAL A 111 -3.17 1.49 11.35
N ALA A 112 -1.89 1.26 11.68
CA ALA A 112 -0.79 2.06 11.16
C ALA A 112 -0.72 2.00 9.63
N ALA A 113 -0.79 0.81 9.03
CA ALA A 113 -0.79 0.66 7.57
C ALA A 113 -1.99 1.35 6.90
N PHE A 114 -3.17 1.28 7.52
CA PHE A 114 -4.37 1.97 7.05
C PHE A 114 -4.20 3.49 7.06
N LEU A 115 -3.74 4.07 8.17
CA LEU A 115 -3.55 5.51 8.31
C LEU A 115 -2.45 6.03 7.37
N ILE A 116 -1.34 5.30 7.24
CA ILE A 116 -0.28 5.59 6.26
C ILE A 116 -0.86 5.54 4.84
N GLY A 117 -1.63 4.49 4.52
CA GLY A 117 -2.26 4.34 3.22
C GLY A 117 -3.16 5.51 2.86
N ILE A 118 -4.01 5.95 3.77
CA ILE A 118 -4.88 7.11 3.53
C ILE A 118 -4.04 8.39 3.34
N ARG A 119 -3.11 8.66 4.26
CA ARG A 119 -2.29 9.87 4.24
C ARG A 119 -1.47 9.99 2.96
N GLU A 120 -0.80 8.90 2.57
CA GLU A 120 0.14 8.90 1.46
C GLU A 120 -0.50 8.71 0.09
N ARG A 121 -1.60 7.95 -0.01
CA ARG A 121 -2.30 7.75 -1.30
C ARG A 121 -3.16 8.95 -1.67
N PHE A 122 -3.89 9.52 -0.71
CA PHE A 122 -4.81 10.64 -0.96
C PHE A 122 -4.19 12.01 -0.67
N LYS A 123 -2.92 12.04 -0.23
CA LYS A 123 -2.17 13.28 0.08
C LYS A 123 -2.92 14.22 1.02
N ILE A 124 -3.67 13.66 1.96
CA ILE A 124 -4.47 14.45 2.90
C ILE A 124 -3.61 14.96 4.07
N PRO A 125 -3.94 16.14 4.64
CA PRO A 125 -3.29 16.64 5.85
C PRO A 125 -3.43 15.67 7.02
N HIS A 126 -2.48 15.75 7.96
CA HIS A 126 -2.50 14.89 9.16
C HIS A 126 -3.78 15.09 9.98
N GLU A 127 -4.27 16.32 10.09
CA GLU A 127 -5.52 16.65 10.79
C GLU A 127 -6.73 15.91 10.20
N ALA A 128 -6.78 15.77 8.87
CA ALA A 128 -7.84 15.01 8.20
C ALA A 128 -7.68 13.50 8.45
N CYS A 129 -6.44 12.99 8.46
CA CYS A 129 -6.16 11.61 8.82
C CYS A 129 -6.61 11.29 10.26
N ASN A 130 -6.37 12.22 11.20
CA ASN A 130 -6.75 12.07 12.61
C ASN A 130 -8.26 12.10 12.80
N PHE A 131 -8.96 12.96 12.07
CA PHE A 131 -10.42 12.96 12.04
C PHE A 131 -10.96 11.60 11.55
N VAL A 132 -10.41 11.05 10.47
CA VAL A 132 -10.81 9.71 10.00
C VAL A 132 -10.50 8.64 11.06
N ALA A 133 -9.34 8.71 11.71
CA ALA A 133 -8.97 7.79 12.78
C ALA A 133 -9.97 7.81 13.95
N SER A 134 -10.40 9.01 14.39
CA SER A 134 -11.38 9.15 15.48
C SER A 134 -12.75 8.62 15.09
N GLU A 135 -13.25 8.94 13.90
CA GLU A 135 -14.57 8.47 13.45
C GLU A 135 -14.59 6.93 13.33
N VAL A 136 -13.53 6.32 12.78
CA VAL A 136 -13.43 4.87 12.67
C VAL A 136 -13.34 4.21 14.04
N ARG A 137 -12.55 4.76 14.97
CA ARG A 137 -12.48 4.30 16.36
C ARG A 137 -13.86 4.32 17.02
N ASP A 138 -14.60 5.41 16.89
CA ASP A 138 -15.92 5.58 17.50
C ASP A 138 -16.94 4.58 16.90
N ILE A 139 -16.87 4.33 15.59
CA ILE A 139 -17.68 3.29 14.93
C ILE A 139 -17.35 1.90 15.50
N ILE A 140 -16.07 1.59 15.70
CA ILE A 140 -15.64 0.30 16.28
C ILE A 140 -16.16 0.18 17.72
N GLU A 141 -16.03 1.23 18.53
CA GLU A 141 -16.53 1.25 19.92
C GLU A 141 -18.05 1.02 19.98
N LEU A 142 -18.82 1.73 19.15
CA LEU A 142 -20.27 1.56 19.05
C LEU A 142 -20.65 0.14 18.59
N SER A 143 -19.94 -0.39 17.59
CA SER A 143 -20.16 -1.74 17.06
C SER A 143 -19.87 -2.81 18.10
N THR A 144 -18.72 -2.72 18.79
CA THR A 144 -18.32 -3.66 19.84
C THR A 144 -19.29 -3.62 21.02
N SER A 145 -19.73 -2.43 21.42
CA SER A 145 -20.75 -2.26 22.48
C SER A 145 -22.07 -2.92 22.09
N HIS A 146 -22.54 -2.68 20.86
CA HIS A 146 -23.78 -3.28 20.36
C HIS A 146 -23.69 -4.81 20.23
N LEU A 147 -22.57 -5.34 19.72
CA LEU A 147 -22.36 -6.79 19.60
C LEU A 147 -22.26 -7.45 20.98
N THR A 148 -21.55 -6.83 21.92
CA THR A 148 -21.45 -7.31 23.31
C THR A 148 -22.82 -7.41 23.96
N ALA A 149 -23.66 -6.37 23.84
CA ALA A 149 -25.01 -6.39 24.38
C ALA A 149 -25.86 -7.53 23.77
N ARG A 150 -25.71 -7.79 22.47
CA ARG A 150 -26.41 -8.89 21.79
C ARG A 150 -25.93 -10.27 22.23
N VAL A 151 -24.62 -10.46 22.42
CA VAL A 151 -24.06 -11.72 22.93
C VAL A 151 -24.55 -11.98 24.36
N ILE A 152 -24.48 -10.98 25.24
CA ILE A 152 -25.00 -11.08 26.62
C ILE A 152 -26.49 -11.46 26.60
N SER A 153 -27.29 -10.80 25.77
CA SER A 153 -28.73 -11.09 25.64
C SER A 153 -28.98 -12.52 25.15
N ALA A 154 -28.18 -13.01 24.19
CA ALA A 154 -28.30 -14.37 23.67
C ALA A 154 -27.93 -15.45 24.72
N LEU A 155 -26.90 -15.19 25.55
CA LEU A 155 -26.52 -16.08 26.65
C LEU A 155 -27.62 -16.16 27.70
N GLN A 156 -28.22 -15.02 28.06
CA GLN A 156 -29.34 -14.98 29.00
C GLN A 156 -30.55 -15.77 28.49
N ILE A 157 -30.90 -15.65 27.19
CA ILE A 157 -31.96 -16.45 26.56
C ILE A 157 -31.65 -17.95 26.62
N ALA A 158 -30.38 -18.32 26.49
CA ALA A 158 -29.92 -19.71 26.59
C ALA A 158 -29.81 -20.21 28.05
N ASN A 159 -30.23 -19.44 29.06
CA ASN A 159 -30.03 -19.72 30.49
C ASN A 159 -28.57 -19.95 30.88
N VAL A 160 -27.63 -19.31 30.18
CA VAL A 160 -26.21 -19.31 30.52
C VAL A 160 -25.91 -18.00 31.26
N ASP A 161 -25.39 -18.10 32.47
CA ASP A 161 -24.90 -16.93 33.21
C ASP A 161 -23.68 -16.35 32.48
N PRO A 162 -23.74 -15.11 31.97
CA PRO A 162 -22.60 -14.48 31.30
C PRO A 162 -21.34 -14.41 32.17
N ALA A 163 -21.49 -14.31 33.50
CA ALA A 163 -20.37 -14.29 34.44
C ALA A 163 -19.64 -15.64 34.53
N ALA A 164 -20.32 -16.74 34.18
CA ALA A 164 -19.75 -18.08 34.20
C ALA A 164 -18.90 -18.41 32.95
N VAL A 165 -19.03 -17.62 31.87
CA VAL A 165 -18.39 -17.91 30.56
C VAL A 165 -16.99 -17.26 30.43
N ASN A 166 -16.57 -16.41 31.39
CA ASN A 166 -15.34 -15.61 31.32
C ASN A 166 -15.11 -14.99 29.94
N LEU A 167 -15.91 -13.97 29.62
CA LEU A 167 -15.80 -13.22 28.36
C LEU A 167 -15.06 -11.90 28.51
N ASP A 168 -14.47 -11.63 29.69
CA ASP A 168 -13.88 -10.33 30.01
C ASP A 168 -12.75 -9.97 29.03
N ASP A 169 -11.95 -10.95 28.60
CA ASP A 169 -10.87 -10.75 27.64
C ASP A 169 -11.39 -10.35 26.24
N VAL A 170 -12.61 -10.75 25.87
CA VAL A 170 -13.22 -10.44 24.57
C VAL A 170 -14.03 -9.14 24.62
N VAL A 171 -14.74 -8.93 25.73
CA VAL A 171 -15.60 -7.75 25.93
C VAL A 171 -14.77 -6.48 26.15
N ASN A 172 -13.65 -6.61 26.87
CA ASN A 172 -12.76 -5.50 27.18
C ASN A 172 -11.56 -5.41 26.21
N ASP A 173 -11.60 -6.13 25.09
CA ASP A 173 -10.59 -5.97 24.04
C ASP A 173 -10.77 -4.63 23.32
N HIS A 174 -9.93 -3.68 23.71
CA HIS A 174 -9.84 -2.34 23.09
C HIS A 174 -8.59 -2.20 22.21
N SER A 175 -7.96 -3.30 21.81
CA SER A 175 -6.70 -3.29 21.06
C SER A 175 -6.77 -2.46 19.76
N TRP A 176 -7.89 -2.54 19.04
CA TRP A 176 -8.13 -1.75 17.82
C TRP A 176 -8.29 -0.26 18.13
N GLN A 177 -9.12 0.10 19.11
CA GLN A 177 -9.37 1.48 19.49
C GLN A 177 -8.08 2.15 20.01
N ASN A 178 -7.38 1.47 20.91
CA ASN A 178 -6.09 1.92 21.45
C ASN A 178 -5.06 2.11 20.33
N SER A 179 -5.09 1.27 19.28
CA SER A 179 -4.21 1.43 18.12
C SER A 179 -4.55 2.69 17.32
N PHE A 180 -5.83 3.00 17.13
CA PHE A 180 -6.24 4.27 16.48
C PHE A 180 -5.83 5.48 17.30
N ASP A 181 -6.02 5.45 18.63
CA ASP A 181 -5.60 6.52 19.52
C ASP A 181 -4.08 6.74 19.46
N TYR A 182 -3.30 5.65 19.49
CA TYR A 182 -1.85 5.73 19.47
C TYR A 182 -1.31 6.27 18.14
N TYR A 183 -1.76 5.71 17.00
CA TYR A 183 -1.23 6.04 15.67
C TYR A 183 -1.86 7.26 15.01
N SER A 184 -2.92 7.83 15.60
CA SER A 184 -3.40 9.17 15.20
C SER A 184 -2.42 10.29 15.59
N ASP A 185 -1.47 10.05 16.51
CA ASP A 185 -0.38 11.01 16.75
C ASP A 185 0.69 10.87 15.65
N ALA A 186 1.00 11.97 14.97
CA ALA A 186 2.01 12.01 13.90
C ALA A 186 3.36 11.42 14.32
N ARG A 187 3.79 11.60 15.56
CA ARG A 187 5.10 11.13 16.03
C ARG A 187 5.10 9.61 16.13
N HIS A 188 4.05 9.01 16.69
CA HIS A 188 3.94 7.55 16.76
C HIS A 188 3.81 6.94 15.37
N LEU A 189 3.02 7.55 14.47
CA LEU A 189 2.90 7.08 13.09
C LEU A 189 4.22 7.18 12.32
N ASN A 190 4.94 8.30 12.46
CA ASN A 190 6.24 8.49 11.81
C ASN A 190 7.32 7.58 12.39
N ALA A 191 7.30 7.33 13.71
CA ALA A 191 8.20 6.36 14.33
C ALA A 191 7.95 4.94 13.79
N PHE A 192 6.68 4.55 13.61
CA PHE A 192 6.33 3.28 12.98
C PHE A 192 6.81 3.21 11.53
N ILE A 193 6.66 4.30 10.77
CA ILE A 193 7.17 4.37 9.38
C ILE A 193 8.70 4.16 9.37
N ALA A 194 9.41 4.88 10.24
CA ALA A 194 10.86 4.78 10.35
C ALA A 194 11.33 3.37 10.71
N GLU A 195 10.64 2.72 11.65
CA GLU A 195 10.97 1.36 12.08
C GLU A 195 10.66 0.30 11.02
N LYS A 196 9.50 0.39 10.35
CA LYS A 196 8.98 -0.71 9.52
C LYS A 196 9.31 -0.61 8.04
N PHE A 197 9.62 0.57 7.52
CA PHE A 197 9.75 0.79 6.06
C PHE A 197 11.16 1.16 5.60
N ASP A 198 12.18 1.00 6.44
CA ASP A 198 13.55 1.47 6.16
C ASP A 198 13.54 2.92 5.64
N PHE A 199 12.72 3.77 6.27
CA PHE A 199 12.47 5.14 5.80
C PHE A 199 13.77 5.96 5.84
N VAL A 200 14.07 6.64 4.73
CA VAL A 200 15.23 7.51 4.61
C VAL A 200 14.79 8.94 4.86
N GLU A 201 15.16 9.48 6.02
CA GLU A 201 14.80 10.84 6.39
C GLU A 201 15.48 11.88 5.49
N PRO A 202 14.79 12.98 5.16
CA PRO A 202 15.41 14.12 4.50
C PRO A 202 16.52 14.72 5.37
N VAL A 203 17.67 14.99 4.74
CA VAL A 203 18.80 15.66 5.37
C VAL A 203 18.71 17.16 5.09
N GLU A 204 18.73 17.95 6.16
CA GLU A 204 18.80 19.40 6.04
C GLU A 204 20.23 19.86 5.70
N TYR A 205 20.34 20.71 4.69
CA TYR A 205 21.60 21.30 4.25
C TYR A 205 21.52 22.83 4.27
N VAL A 206 22.42 23.46 5.02
CA VAL A 206 22.47 24.93 5.15
C VAL A 206 23.17 25.53 3.93
N LEU A 207 22.43 26.30 3.14
CA LEU A 207 22.90 27.02 1.95
C LEU A 207 23.65 28.32 2.28
N GLY A 208 23.43 28.88 3.47
CA GLY A 208 24.03 30.13 3.93
C GLY A 208 23.06 30.95 4.78
N ARG A 209 23.47 32.14 5.23
CA ARG A 209 22.61 33.04 6.03
C ARG A 209 21.89 34.08 5.18
N GLY A 210 20.60 34.24 5.43
CA GLY A 210 19.82 35.34 4.88
C GLY A 210 20.19 36.69 5.49
N VAL A 211 19.68 37.76 4.87
CA VAL A 211 19.88 39.16 5.30
C VAL A 211 19.37 39.40 6.74
N ASN A 212 18.41 38.60 7.18
CA ASN A 212 17.85 38.59 8.53
C ASN A 212 18.66 37.75 9.54
N GLY A 213 19.84 37.23 9.14
CA GLY A 213 20.69 36.39 9.98
C GLY A 213 20.20 34.95 10.18
N LYS A 214 19.06 34.57 9.60
CA LYS A 214 18.54 33.19 9.65
C LYS A 214 19.21 32.32 8.60
N ASP A 215 19.51 31.08 8.97
CA ASP A 215 20.01 30.08 8.01
C ASP A 215 18.94 29.81 6.94
N ARG A 216 19.39 29.76 5.69
CA ARG A 216 18.62 29.27 4.56
C ARG A 216 19.01 27.83 4.35
N CYS A 217 18.04 26.94 4.43
CA CYS A 217 18.26 25.52 4.30
C CYS A 217 17.56 24.98 3.06
N MET A 218 18.14 23.94 2.46
CA MET A 218 17.44 23.01 1.59
C MET A 218 17.31 21.68 2.32
N GLN A 219 16.43 20.81 1.84
CA GLN A 219 16.37 19.42 2.28
C GLN A 219 16.55 18.53 1.07
N TYR A 220 17.28 17.42 1.24
CA TYR A 220 17.42 16.40 0.21
C TYR A 220 17.29 15.01 0.82
N VAL A 221 16.82 14.04 0.03
CA VAL A 221 16.82 12.63 0.44
C VAL A 221 18.07 11.96 -0.13
N SER A 222 18.85 11.28 0.71
CA SER A 222 20.11 10.63 0.30
C SER A 222 19.83 9.51 -0.71
N ILE A 223 20.26 9.69 -1.96
CA ILE A 223 20.13 8.66 -3.01
C ILE A 223 20.80 7.36 -2.57
N ILE A 224 21.98 7.44 -1.96
CA ILE A 224 22.73 6.26 -1.53
C ILE A 224 21.94 5.48 -0.47
N ASP A 225 21.36 6.17 0.51
CA ASP A 225 20.64 5.49 1.58
C ASP A 225 19.27 4.99 1.10
N THR A 226 18.61 5.71 0.17
CA THR A 226 17.41 5.23 -0.53
C THR A 226 17.70 3.95 -1.31
N LEU A 227 18.82 3.90 -2.03
CA LEU A 227 19.22 2.69 -2.76
C LEU A 227 19.52 1.54 -1.81
N LYS A 228 20.21 1.77 -0.69
CA LYS A 228 20.41 0.73 0.32
C LYS A 228 19.09 0.20 0.86
N ALA A 229 18.15 1.08 1.19
CA ALA A 229 16.83 0.70 1.68
C ALA A 229 16.04 -0.11 0.64
N LEU A 230 16.09 0.28 -0.64
CA LEU A 230 15.44 -0.45 -1.73
C LEU A 230 16.08 -1.83 -1.97
N LEU A 231 17.41 -1.89 -2.03
CA LEU A 231 18.17 -3.13 -2.30
C LEU A 231 18.17 -4.12 -1.12
N ARG A 232 17.72 -3.71 0.07
CA ARG A 232 17.46 -4.64 1.18
C ARG A 232 16.24 -5.52 0.95
N LYS A 233 15.35 -5.13 0.02
CA LYS A 233 14.16 -5.91 -0.32
C LYS A 233 14.58 -7.01 -1.29
N ASP A 234 14.44 -8.26 -0.88
CA ASP A 234 14.87 -9.43 -1.68
C ASP A 234 14.27 -9.45 -3.08
N GLU A 235 13.00 -9.05 -3.23
CA GLU A 235 12.35 -8.95 -4.54
C GLU A 235 13.06 -7.94 -5.44
N VAL A 236 13.33 -6.74 -4.93
CA VAL A 236 14.02 -5.67 -5.68
C VAL A 236 15.45 -6.09 -6.00
N PHE A 237 16.14 -6.68 -5.03
CA PHE A 237 17.50 -7.15 -5.22
C PHE A 237 17.58 -8.26 -6.28
N ALA A 238 16.64 -9.20 -6.26
CA ALA A 238 16.53 -10.25 -7.27
C ALA A 238 16.29 -9.67 -8.67
N GLU A 239 15.42 -8.65 -8.80
CA GLU A 239 15.18 -7.99 -10.09
C GLU A 239 16.43 -7.24 -10.60
N VAL A 240 17.21 -6.63 -9.70
CA VAL A 240 18.47 -5.96 -10.07
C VAL A 240 19.52 -6.96 -10.55
N LEU A 241 19.62 -8.14 -9.92
CA LEU A 241 20.55 -9.18 -10.34
C LEU A 241 20.14 -9.88 -11.64
N ASN A 242 18.84 -10.07 -11.85
CA ASN A 242 18.26 -10.76 -13.00
C ASN A 242 17.86 -9.76 -14.09
N GLY A 243 18.81 -8.91 -14.51
CA GLY A 243 18.58 -7.79 -15.42
C GLY A 243 17.69 -8.11 -16.63
N HIS A 244 17.04 -7.06 -17.14
CA HIS A 244 15.94 -7.18 -18.10
C HIS A 244 16.41 -6.85 -19.51
N CYS A 245 16.02 -7.69 -20.47
CA CYS A 245 16.13 -7.38 -21.89
C CYS A 245 15.03 -8.10 -22.67
N SER A 246 14.56 -7.46 -23.74
CA SER A 246 13.62 -8.06 -24.66
C SER A 246 14.25 -9.25 -25.40
N GLN A 247 13.49 -10.33 -25.48
CA GLN A 247 13.87 -11.55 -26.18
C GLN A 247 13.18 -11.70 -27.54
N ASP A 248 12.17 -10.89 -27.83
CA ASP A 248 11.34 -10.98 -29.04
C ASP A 248 11.68 -9.93 -30.11
N GLY A 249 12.68 -9.08 -29.84
CA GLY A 249 13.14 -8.04 -30.74
C GLY A 249 12.33 -6.75 -30.69
N LEU A 250 11.32 -6.65 -29.81
CA LEU A 250 10.63 -5.40 -29.51
C LEU A 250 11.44 -4.59 -28.50
N ILE A 251 11.39 -3.25 -28.58
CA ILE A 251 12.02 -2.38 -27.59
C ILE A 251 11.02 -2.17 -26.46
N LEU A 252 11.33 -2.68 -25.27
CA LEU A 252 10.47 -2.57 -24.09
C LEU A 252 11.00 -1.49 -23.12
N ASP A 253 12.32 -1.37 -23.00
CA ASP A 253 12.95 -0.43 -22.07
C ASP A 253 14.25 0.19 -22.62
N PHE A 254 14.93 0.97 -21.76
CA PHE A 254 16.22 1.59 -22.08
C PHE A 254 17.32 0.56 -22.37
N CYS A 255 17.29 -0.62 -21.73
CA CYS A 255 18.30 -1.67 -21.87
C CYS A 255 18.29 -2.30 -23.27
N ASP A 256 17.15 -2.27 -23.95
CA ASP A 256 17.03 -2.74 -25.33
C ASP A 256 17.70 -1.83 -26.36
N GLY A 257 17.91 -0.56 -25.99
CA GLY A 257 18.47 0.47 -26.86
C GLY A 257 19.93 0.21 -27.23
N LEU A 258 20.30 0.57 -28.47
CA LEU A 258 21.68 0.44 -28.97
C LEU A 258 22.70 1.15 -28.08
N HIS A 259 22.30 2.28 -27.47
CA HIS A 259 23.18 3.06 -26.60
C HIS A 259 23.49 2.34 -25.27
N CYS A 260 22.54 1.59 -24.72
CA CYS A 260 22.80 0.77 -23.53
C CYS A 260 23.74 -0.38 -23.90
N LYS A 261 23.43 -1.08 -25.00
CA LYS A 261 24.22 -2.23 -25.50
C LYS A 261 25.66 -1.87 -25.89
N SER A 262 25.89 -0.66 -26.41
CA SER A 262 27.22 -0.21 -26.84
C SER A 262 28.11 0.31 -25.71
N ASN A 263 27.56 0.62 -24.53
CA ASN A 263 28.30 1.15 -23.39
C ASN A 263 28.54 0.06 -22.35
N ALA A 264 29.79 -0.37 -22.18
CA ALA A 264 30.16 -1.43 -21.24
C ALA A 264 29.67 -1.16 -19.81
N SER A 265 29.78 0.08 -19.32
CA SER A 265 29.32 0.44 -17.98
C SER A 265 27.81 0.35 -17.79
N LEU A 266 27.03 0.45 -18.86
CA LEU A 266 25.57 0.33 -18.83
C LEU A 266 25.12 -1.12 -19.10
N SER A 267 25.85 -1.88 -19.93
CA SER A 267 25.52 -3.27 -20.24
C SER A 267 26.06 -4.30 -19.24
N GLU A 268 26.88 -3.88 -18.28
CA GLU A 268 27.42 -4.75 -17.22
C GLU A 268 26.36 -5.20 -16.21
N HIS A 269 26.36 -6.49 -15.88
CA HIS A 269 25.40 -7.12 -14.95
C HIS A 269 25.59 -6.73 -13.46
N GLN A 270 26.54 -5.85 -13.14
CA GLN A 270 26.85 -5.44 -11.77
C GLN A 270 26.83 -3.92 -11.57
N SER A 271 26.34 -3.16 -12.55
CA SER A 271 26.10 -1.73 -12.40
C SER A 271 24.62 -1.43 -12.15
N LEU A 272 24.35 -0.46 -11.28
CA LEU A 272 23.00 0.06 -11.09
C LEU A 272 22.80 1.25 -12.02
N GLN A 273 21.83 1.16 -12.91
CA GLN A 273 21.44 2.27 -13.78
C GLN A 273 20.45 3.17 -13.04
N ILE A 274 20.75 4.46 -12.93
CA ILE A 274 19.89 5.44 -12.25
C ILE A 274 19.42 6.46 -13.30
N GLN A 275 18.11 6.49 -13.54
CA GLN A 275 17.49 7.50 -14.40
C GLN A 275 16.97 8.65 -13.55
N LEU A 276 17.45 9.85 -13.82
CA LEU A 276 17.05 11.07 -13.13
C LEU A 276 16.10 11.86 -14.02
N TYR A 277 14.95 12.22 -13.45
CA TYR A 277 13.95 13.07 -14.08
C TYR A 277 13.93 14.42 -13.35
N SER A 278 13.71 15.49 -14.11
CA SER A 278 13.53 16.83 -13.57
C SER A 278 12.36 17.50 -14.28
N ASP A 279 11.47 18.10 -13.49
CA ASP A 279 10.40 18.91 -14.05
C ASP A 279 10.92 20.30 -14.40
N ASP A 280 10.70 20.67 -15.66
CA ASP A 280 11.04 21.98 -16.17
C ASP A 280 9.78 22.81 -16.36
N PHE A 281 9.73 24.01 -15.78
CA PHE A 281 8.69 24.98 -16.06
C PHE A 281 9.24 26.15 -16.88
N CYS A 282 8.44 26.62 -17.83
CA CYS A 282 8.78 27.76 -18.66
C CYS A 282 8.09 29.01 -18.11
N VAL A 283 8.88 30.02 -17.74
CA VAL A 283 8.35 31.35 -17.44
C VAL A 283 8.49 32.22 -18.70
N ALA A 284 7.35 32.67 -19.22
CA ALA A 284 7.34 33.74 -20.21
C ALA A 284 7.25 35.07 -19.48
N ASN A 285 8.08 36.06 -19.85
CA ASN A 285 7.89 37.44 -19.39
C ASN A 285 6.59 37.99 -20.03
N PRO A 286 5.52 38.25 -19.25
CA PRO A 286 4.24 38.68 -19.81
C PRO A 286 4.25 40.15 -20.30
N LEU A 287 5.33 40.91 -20.07
CA LEU A 287 5.37 42.36 -20.26
C LEU A 287 6.32 42.84 -21.39
N GLY A 288 6.92 41.95 -22.18
CA GLY A 288 7.92 42.32 -23.19
C GLY A 288 7.64 41.80 -24.60
N ASN A 289 7.82 42.65 -25.61
CA ASN A 289 7.68 42.32 -27.04
C ASN A 289 8.70 41.28 -27.57
N LYS A 290 9.61 40.78 -26.73
CA LYS A 290 10.49 39.64 -27.01
C LYS A 290 10.21 38.55 -25.99
N VAL A 291 9.37 37.58 -26.38
CA VAL A 291 9.08 36.38 -25.59
C VAL A 291 10.31 35.47 -25.58
N LYS A 292 11.28 35.75 -24.70
CA LYS A 292 12.30 34.76 -24.34
C LYS A 292 11.65 33.79 -23.35
N LYS A 293 11.42 32.55 -23.77
CA LYS A 293 11.05 31.46 -22.85
C LYS A 293 12.27 31.20 -21.96
N LEU A 294 12.17 31.50 -20.67
CA LEU A 294 13.17 31.09 -19.70
C LEU A 294 12.74 29.73 -19.16
N LYS A 295 13.55 28.71 -19.41
CA LYS A 295 13.34 27.38 -18.86
C LYS A 295 14.01 27.34 -17.49
N PHE A 296 13.23 27.05 -16.47
CA PHE A 296 13.72 26.80 -15.12
C PHE A 296 13.49 25.34 -14.81
N SER A 297 14.52 24.67 -14.32
CA SER A 297 14.43 23.35 -13.72
C SER A 297 14.29 23.56 -12.22
N ALA A 298 13.24 23.00 -11.62
CA ALA A 298 13.15 22.93 -10.16
C ALA A 298 14.01 21.74 -9.69
N TYR A 299 14.97 22.01 -8.81
CA TYR A 299 15.78 21.01 -8.10
C TYR A 299 15.54 21.17 -6.60
#